data_AF-A0A2S8GSL5-F1
#
_entry.id   AF-A0A2S8GSL5-F1
#
_cell.length_a   1.000
_cell.length_b   1.000
_cell.length_c   1.000
_cell.angle_alpha   90.00
_cell.angle_beta   90.00
_cell.angle_gamma   90.00
#
_symmetry.space_group_name_H-M   'P 1'
#
loop_
_entity.id
_entity.type
_entity.pdbx_description
1 polymer ?
#
loop_
_entity_poly.entity_id
_entity_poly.type
_entity_poly.pdbx_seq_one_letter_code
_entity_poly.pdbx_strand_id
1 'polypeptide(L)'
;MQHIDEPRLEEDVAYRFQYLQEFAGFSADDIAAIHGAAPLLAPIVPALVDAVYDKLHQYDATWRHFMPRQHGYEGPMPDKMEDLGMDHDQIKFRKLHLTRYLEALVTRTYDAKMLGYLDMVGKIHTPDAGNKEIVVPLVQMDALMTFVSDALIATICGLNLPRETEVATLRAFNKLLWIQMDLISRHYVPS
;
A
#
# COMPACT_ATOMS: atom_id res chain seq x y z
N MET A 1 29.66 14.81 -2.58
CA MET A 1 28.43 14.64 -1.80
C MET A 1 27.34 15.46 -2.46
N GLN A 2 26.18 14.87 -2.71
CA GLN A 2 25.03 15.60 -3.24
C GLN A 2 24.42 16.44 -2.11
N HIS A 3 24.06 17.70 -2.39
CA HIS A 3 23.33 18.53 -1.45
C HIS A 3 21.83 18.23 -1.57
N ILE A 4 21.17 18.11 -0.42
CA ILE A 4 19.72 17.89 -0.33
C ILE A 4 19.11 19.06 0.43
N ASP A 5 18.14 19.72 -0.20
CA ASP A 5 17.24 20.67 0.46
C ASP A 5 16.25 19.91 1.35
N GLU A 6 16.59 19.77 2.64
CA GLU A 6 15.79 19.03 3.62
C GLU A 6 14.38 19.60 3.81
N PRO A 7 14.17 20.93 3.96
CA PRO A 7 12.83 21.50 3.99
C PRO A 7 11.96 21.12 2.78
N ARG A 8 12.54 21.09 1.58
CA ARG A 8 11.80 20.71 0.37
C ARG A 8 11.33 19.24 0.38
N LEU A 9 11.99 18.34 1.11
CA LEU A 9 11.50 16.96 1.28
C LEU A 9 10.13 16.91 1.97
N GLU A 10 9.83 17.91 2.81
CA GLU A 10 8.57 17.98 3.54
C GLU A 10 7.45 18.64 2.74
N GLU A 11 7.75 19.43 1.70
CA GLU A 11 6.74 20.18 0.94
C GLU A 11 6.49 19.64 -0.48
N ASP A 12 7.50 19.03 -1.11
CA ASP A 12 7.47 18.58 -2.50
C ASP A 12 7.60 17.06 -2.59
N VAL A 13 6.46 16.39 -2.79
CA VAL A 13 6.37 14.92 -2.92
C VAL A 13 7.25 14.40 -4.06
N ALA A 14 7.35 15.12 -5.18
CA ALA A 14 8.18 14.70 -6.30
C ALA A 14 9.66 14.78 -5.96
N TYR A 15 10.09 15.83 -5.25
CA TYR A 15 11.46 15.96 -4.77
C TYR A 15 11.82 14.90 -3.72
N ARG A 16 10.93 14.62 -2.76
CA ARG A 16 11.14 13.54 -1.78
C ARG A 16 11.23 12.19 -2.45
N PHE A 17 10.32 11.88 -3.38
CA PHE A 17 10.36 10.60 -4.09
C PHE A 17 11.65 10.46 -4.91
N GLN A 18 12.09 11.53 -5.60
CA GLN A 18 13.35 11.50 -6.33
C GLN A 18 14.52 11.18 -5.40
N TYR A 19 14.59 11.84 -4.23
CA TYR A 19 15.61 11.55 -3.23
C TYR A 19 15.58 10.09 -2.76
N LEU A 20 14.41 9.56 -2.41
CA LEU A 20 14.25 8.17 -1.98
C LEU A 20 14.62 7.18 -3.09
N GLN A 21 14.23 7.48 -4.32
CA GLN A 21 14.52 6.66 -5.50
C GLN A 21 16.04 6.57 -5.72
N GLU A 22 16.73 7.72 -5.72
CA GLU A 22 18.18 7.79 -5.86
C GLU A 22 18.90 7.06 -4.72
N PHE A 23 18.47 7.29 -3.47
CA PHE A 23 19.08 6.70 -2.28
C PHE A 23 18.90 5.17 -2.22
N ALA A 24 17.70 4.67 -2.51
CA ALA A 24 17.41 3.24 -2.51
C ALA A 24 17.93 2.51 -3.77
N GLY A 25 18.38 3.27 -4.77
CA GLY A 25 18.71 2.74 -6.09
C GLY A 25 17.50 2.07 -6.76
N PHE A 26 16.30 2.65 -6.62
CA PHE A 26 15.10 2.22 -7.33
C PHE A 26 15.16 2.75 -8.76
N SER A 27 15.33 1.88 -9.74
CA SER A 27 15.63 2.26 -11.12
C SER A 27 14.55 1.82 -12.11
N ALA A 28 14.74 2.17 -13.38
CA ALA A 28 13.91 1.66 -14.47
C ALA A 28 13.91 0.12 -14.55
N ASP A 29 15.00 -0.54 -14.14
CA ASP A 29 15.09 -2.00 -14.11
C ASP A 29 14.20 -2.60 -13.01
N ASP A 30 14.09 -1.93 -11.85
CA ASP A 30 13.18 -2.33 -10.79
C ASP A 30 11.72 -2.20 -11.25
N ILE A 31 11.38 -1.09 -11.92
CA ILE A 31 10.05 -0.87 -12.50
C ILE A 31 9.74 -1.95 -13.55
N ALA A 32 10.71 -2.26 -14.44
CA ALA A 32 10.56 -3.31 -15.43
C ALA A 32 10.37 -4.70 -14.79
N ALA A 33 11.08 -5.00 -13.70
CA ALA A 33 10.89 -6.25 -12.95
C ALA A 33 9.51 -6.33 -12.28
N ILE A 34 9.00 -5.22 -11.74
CA ILE A 34 7.65 -5.12 -11.16
C ILE A 34 6.58 -5.32 -12.24
N HIS A 35 6.67 -4.59 -13.35
CA HIS A 35 5.73 -4.72 -14.47
C HIS A 35 5.79 -6.10 -15.13
N GLY A 36 6.99 -6.68 -15.24
CA GLY A 36 7.20 -8.04 -15.75
C GLY A 36 6.54 -9.12 -14.88
N ALA A 37 6.39 -8.89 -13.57
CA ALA A 37 5.68 -9.79 -12.67
C ALA A 37 4.15 -9.64 -12.74
N ALA A 38 3.62 -8.57 -13.33
CA ALA A 38 2.19 -8.26 -13.33
C ALA A 38 1.29 -9.41 -13.84
N PRO A 39 1.58 -10.07 -14.99
CA PRO A 39 0.74 -11.16 -15.48
C PRO A 39 0.70 -12.38 -14.56
N LEU A 40 1.76 -12.58 -13.77
CA LEU A 40 1.91 -13.70 -12.83
C LEU A 40 1.24 -13.40 -11.48
N LEU A 41 1.27 -12.12 -11.06
CA LEU A 41 0.63 -11.67 -9.82
C LEU A 41 -0.87 -11.48 -9.99
N ALA A 42 -1.36 -11.07 -11.17
CA ALA A 42 -2.77 -10.75 -11.39
C ALA A 42 -3.76 -11.87 -10.96
N PRO A 43 -3.52 -13.16 -11.27
CA PRO A 43 -4.40 -14.24 -10.80
C PRO A 43 -4.40 -14.44 -9.27
N ILE A 44 -3.37 -13.95 -8.58
CA ILE A 44 -3.13 -14.13 -7.14
C ILE A 44 -3.71 -12.97 -6.32
N VAL A 45 -3.88 -11.79 -6.93
CA VAL A 45 -4.38 -10.56 -6.28
C VAL A 45 -5.64 -10.82 -5.44
N PRO A 46 -6.70 -11.53 -5.90
CA PRO A 46 -7.88 -11.78 -5.08
C PRO A 46 -7.55 -12.51 -3.77
N ALA A 47 -6.72 -13.55 -3.83
CA ALA A 47 -6.33 -14.31 -2.64
C ALA A 47 -5.44 -13.49 -1.69
N LEU A 48 -4.56 -12.63 -2.22
CA LEU A 48 -3.74 -11.73 -1.42
C LEU A 48 -4.61 -10.69 -0.70
N VAL A 49 -5.61 -10.12 -1.38
CA VAL A 49 -6.58 -9.20 -0.78
C VAL A 49 -7.37 -9.88 0.33
N ASP A 50 -7.85 -11.10 0.10
CA ASP A 50 -8.55 -11.86 1.14
C ASP A 50 -7.65 -12.13 2.36
N ALA A 51 -6.40 -12.56 2.14
CA ALA A 51 -5.44 -12.80 3.21
C ALA A 51 -5.16 -11.54 4.05
N VAL A 52 -5.08 -10.36 3.42
CA VAL A 52 -4.94 -9.07 4.13
C VAL A 52 -6.14 -8.80 5.03
N TYR A 53 -7.36 -8.97 4.53
CA TYR A 53 -8.56 -8.72 5.33
C TYR A 53 -8.72 -9.75 6.44
N ASP A 54 -8.47 -11.02 6.16
CA ASP A 54 -8.44 -12.08 7.18
C ASP A 54 -7.45 -11.74 8.29
N LYS A 55 -6.27 -11.21 7.92
CA LYS A 55 -5.29 -10.78 8.92
C LYS A 55 -5.78 -9.60 9.75
N LEU A 56 -6.40 -8.60 9.14
CA LEU A 56 -6.94 -7.42 9.83
C LEU A 56 -8.13 -7.76 10.73
N HIS A 57 -8.93 -8.77 10.38
CA HIS A 57 -10.08 -9.21 11.18
C HIS A 57 -9.68 -10.01 12.44
N GLN A 58 -8.45 -10.54 12.50
CA GLN A 58 -7.93 -11.22 13.68
C GLN A 58 -7.74 -10.29 14.89
N TYR A 59 -7.71 -8.96 14.68
CA TYR A 59 -7.45 -7.99 15.73
C TYR A 59 -8.52 -6.89 15.73
N ASP A 60 -9.17 -6.68 16.87
CA ASP A 60 -10.14 -5.59 17.08
C ASP A 60 -9.53 -4.21 16.77
N ALA A 61 -8.26 -4.04 17.14
CA ALA A 61 -7.49 -2.83 16.96
C ALA A 61 -7.45 -2.37 15.50
N THR A 62 -7.41 -3.31 14.55
CA THR A 62 -7.43 -3.04 13.10
C THR A 62 -8.85 -3.09 12.54
N TRP A 63 -9.69 -4.03 12.97
CA TRP A 63 -11.03 -4.22 12.40
C TRP A 63 -12.00 -3.08 12.70
N ARG A 64 -11.86 -2.42 13.86
CA ARG A 64 -12.71 -1.26 14.23
C ARG A 64 -12.64 -0.10 13.22
N HIS A 65 -11.57 0.02 12.44
CA HIS A 65 -11.41 1.07 11.42
C HIS A 65 -12.30 0.88 10.19
N PHE A 66 -13.00 -0.25 10.12
CA PHE A 66 -13.99 -0.56 9.09
C PHE A 66 -15.43 -0.24 9.55
N MET A 67 -15.63 0.12 10.83
CA MET A 67 -16.95 0.54 11.34
C MET A 67 -17.42 1.89 10.77
N PRO A 68 -16.57 2.92 10.61
CA PRO A 68 -17.00 4.16 9.96
C PRO A 68 -17.21 3.95 8.47
N ARG A 69 -18.24 4.61 7.93
CA ARG A 69 -18.61 4.54 6.51
C ARG A 69 -17.46 4.96 5.61
N GLN A 70 -17.05 4.08 4.70
CA GLN A 70 -16.10 4.41 3.65
C GLN A 70 -16.64 5.52 2.73
N HIS A 71 -15.78 6.46 2.34
CA HIS A 71 -16.15 7.45 1.33
C HIS A 71 -16.59 6.78 0.02
N GLY A 72 -17.75 7.17 -0.52
CA GLY A 72 -18.35 6.59 -1.72
C GLY A 72 -19.18 5.32 -1.49
N TYR A 73 -19.24 4.79 -0.27
CA TYR A 73 -20.12 3.67 0.07
C TYR A 73 -21.46 4.18 0.65
N GLU A 74 -22.57 3.85 -0.02
CA GLU A 74 -23.93 4.31 0.32
C GLU A 74 -24.80 3.25 1.03
N GLY A 75 -24.29 2.03 1.22
CA GLY A 75 -25.06 0.92 1.80
C GLY A 75 -25.29 1.02 3.32
N PRO A 76 -25.97 0.04 3.92
CA PRO A 76 -26.15 -0.01 5.37
C PRO A 76 -24.81 -0.18 6.10
N MET A 77 -24.78 0.27 7.36
CA MET A 77 -23.65 0.12 8.28
C MET A 77 -24.10 -0.68 9.49
N PRO A 78 -23.25 -1.56 10.03
CA PRO A 78 -23.59 -2.31 11.25
C PRO A 78 -23.52 -1.39 12.47
N ASP A 79 -24.35 -1.69 13.48
CA ASP A 79 -24.37 -0.92 14.74
C ASP A 79 -23.19 -1.29 15.66
N LYS A 80 -22.73 -2.54 15.59
CA LYS A 80 -21.64 -3.09 16.41
C LYS A 80 -20.65 -3.89 15.56
N MET A 81 -19.42 -4.00 16.05
CA MET A 81 -18.30 -4.60 15.31
C MET A 81 -18.51 -6.09 15.04
N GLU A 82 -19.22 -6.79 15.92
CA GLU A 82 -19.52 -8.22 15.77
C GLU A 82 -20.44 -8.51 14.56
N ASP A 83 -21.18 -7.50 14.10
CA ASP A 83 -22.06 -7.62 12.92
C ASP A 83 -21.32 -7.25 11.61
N LEU A 84 -20.07 -6.76 11.70
CA LEU A 84 -19.25 -6.45 10.53
C LEU A 84 -18.47 -7.70 10.07
N GLY A 85 -19.17 -8.59 9.38
CA GLY A 85 -18.60 -9.79 8.77
C GLY A 85 -17.82 -9.54 7.47
N MET A 86 -17.05 -10.54 7.04
CA MET A 86 -16.29 -10.51 5.77
C MET A 86 -17.16 -10.35 4.52
N ASP A 87 -18.41 -10.81 4.61
CA ASP A 87 -19.43 -10.74 3.57
C ASP A 87 -20.21 -9.43 3.58
N HIS A 88 -19.94 -8.51 4.51
CA HIS A 88 -20.57 -7.20 4.55
C HIS A 88 -20.20 -6.37 3.31
N ASP A 89 -21.16 -5.66 2.72
CA ASP A 89 -20.96 -4.98 1.42
C ASP A 89 -19.92 -3.86 1.48
N GLN A 90 -19.78 -3.18 2.62
CA GLN A 90 -18.67 -2.25 2.82
C GLN A 90 -17.29 -2.94 2.76
N ILE A 91 -17.16 -4.14 3.33
CA ILE A 91 -15.89 -4.89 3.32
C ILE A 91 -15.55 -5.29 1.88
N LYS A 92 -16.54 -5.80 1.14
CA LYS A 92 -16.38 -6.05 -0.31
C LYS A 92 -15.97 -4.77 -1.03
N PHE A 93 -16.66 -3.65 -0.80
CA PHE A 93 -16.35 -2.37 -1.41
C PHE A 93 -14.90 -1.93 -1.16
N ARG A 94 -14.42 -2.02 0.08
CA ARG A 94 -13.04 -1.67 0.43
C ARG A 94 -12.02 -2.68 -0.16
N LYS A 95 -12.35 -3.97 -0.27
CA LYS A 95 -11.51 -4.97 -0.97
C LYS A 95 -11.26 -4.59 -2.43
N LEU A 96 -12.25 -3.99 -3.12
CA LEU A 96 -12.04 -3.47 -4.48
C LEU A 96 -11.01 -2.31 -4.52
N HIS A 97 -10.97 -1.45 -3.51
CA HIS A 97 -9.96 -0.38 -3.44
C HIS A 97 -8.55 -0.94 -3.30
N LEU A 98 -8.37 -1.94 -2.42
CA LEU A 98 -7.06 -2.61 -2.27
C LEU A 98 -6.67 -3.35 -3.55
N THR A 99 -7.61 -4.03 -4.21
CA THR A 99 -7.40 -4.69 -5.50
C THR A 99 -6.86 -3.69 -6.54
N ARG A 100 -7.56 -2.57 -6.72
CA ARG A 100 -7.15 -1.51 -7.66
C ARG A 100 -5.79 -0.90 -7.31
N TYR A 101 -5.46 -0.80 -6.02
CA TYR A 101 -4.16 -0.33 -5.57
C TYR A 101 -3.04 -1.31 -5.98
N LEU A 102 -3.21 -2.61 -5.71
CA LEU A 102 -2.23 -3.64 -6.08
C LEU A 102 -2.05 -3.72 -7.60
N GLU A 103 -3.14 -3.65 -8.37
CA GLU A 103 -3.10 -3.55 -9.83
C GLU A 103 -2.32 -2.31 -10.29
N ALA A 104 -2.56 -1.15 -9.66
CA ALA A 104 -1.88 0.08 -10.00
C ALA A 104 -0.36 0.01 -9.79
N LEU A 105 0.10 -0.63 -8.72
CA LEU A 105 1.54 -0.83 -8.46
C LEU A 105 2.25 -1.55 -9.61
N VAL A 106 1.58 -2.53 -10.22
CA VAL A 106 2.20 -3.41 -11.23
C VAL A 106 1.90 -3.02 -12.67
N THR A 107 1.02 -2.04 -12.91
CA THR A 107 0.60 -1.65 -14.28
C THR A 107 0.80 -0.18 -14.63
N ARG A 108 0.83 0.73 -13.64
CA ARG A 108 0.96 2.16 -13.93
C ARG A 108 2.41 2.57 -14.19
N THR A 109 2.56 3.61 -14.99
CA THR A 109 3.81 4.36 -15.13
C THR A 109 4.13 5.05 -13.80
N TYR A 110 5.39 4.98 -13.36
CA TYR A 110 5.87 5.67 -12.16
C TYR A 110 6.18 7.15 -12.47
N ASP A 111 5.17 7.86 -12.93
CA ASP A 111 5.21 9.30 -13.19
C ASP A 111 4.66 10.10 -11.99
N ALA A 112 4.69 11.43 -12.10
CA ALA A 112 4.19 12.33 -11.04
C ALA A 112 2.76 12.02 -10.57
N LYS A 113 1.90 11.48 -11.45
CA LYS A 113 0.52 11.11 -11.08
C LYS A 113 0.52 9.85 -10.22
N MET A 114 1.36 8.86 -10.53
CA MET A 114 1.54 7.70 -9.67
C MET A 114 2.12 8.11 -8.31
N LEU A 115 3.09 9.03 -8.28
CA LEU A 115 3.68 9.51 -7.02
C LEU A 115 2.63 10.18 -6.13
N GLY A 116 1.83 11.10 -6.68
CA GLY A 116 0.72 11.72 -5.96
C GLY A 116 -0.35 10.72 -5.52
N TYR A 117 -0.56 9.64 -6.29
CA TYR A 117 -1.45 8.55 -5.89
C TYR A 117 -0.90 7.76 -4.69
N LEU A 118 0.40 7.43 -4.68
CA LEU A 118 1.05 6.73 -3.57
C LEU A 118 1.08 7.55 -2.28
N ASP A 119 1.34 8.86 -2.38
CA ASP A 119 1.26 9.81 -1.26
C ASP A 119 -0.16 9.88 -0.71
N MET A 120 -1.16 10.03 -1.58
CA MET A 120 -2.57 10.05 -1.18
C MET A 120 -2.99 8.76 -0.45
N VAL A 121 -2.45 7.59 -0.80
CA VAL A 121 -2.71 6.34 -0.08
C VAL A 121 -2.27 6.44 1.39
N GLY A 122 -1.16 7.12 1.69
CA GLY A 122 -0.80 7.42 3.07
C GLY A 122 -1.79 8.37 3.75
N LYS A 123 -2.07 9.49 3.09
CA LYS A 123 -2.88 10.59 3.62
C LYS A 123 -4.32 10.19 3.96
N ILE A 124 -4.96 9.31 3.17
CA ILE A 124 -6.36 8.89 3.42
C ILE A 124 -6.56 8.08 4.71
N HIS A 125 -5.47 7.64 5.35
CA HIS A 125 -5.51 6.91 6.62
C HIS A 125 -5.30 7.85 7.83
N THR A 126 -5.13 9.15 7.60
CA THR A 126 -4.97 10.19 8.62
C THR A 126 -6.17 11.15 8.61
N PRO A 127 -6.29 12.09 9.58
CA PRO A 127 -7.35 13.11 9.57
C PRO A 127 -7.30 14.07 8.36
N ASP A 128 -6.21 14.07 7.58
CA ASP A 128 -5.94 15.07 6.55
C ASP A 128 -6.58 14.77 5.20
N ALA A 129 -7.10 13.55 4.99
CA ALA A 129 -7.86 13.18 3.80
C ALA A 129 -8.84 12.03 4.08
N GLY A 130 -9.75 11.78 3.14
CA GLY A 130 -10.72 10.68 3.26
C GLY A 130 -11.84 10.97 4.27
N ASN A 131 -12.30 9.93 4.97
CA ASN A 131 -13.27 10.10 6.06
C ASN A 131 -12.50 10.39 7.36
N LYS A 132 -12.79 11.52 8.00
CA LYS A 132 -12.15 11.98 9.25
C LYS A 132 -12.38 11.05 10.44
N GLU A 133 -13.36 10.14 10.37
CA GLU A 133 -13.59 9.11 11.38
C GLU A 133 -12.68 7.88 11.18
N ILE A 134 -12.04 7.75 10.02
CA ILE A 134 -11.10 6.67 9.70
C ILE A 134 -9.68 7.21 9.91
N VAL A 135 -9.19 7.10 11.15
CA VAL A 135 -7.81 7.45 11.49
C VAL A 135 -7.10 6.20 11.97
N VAL A 136 -6.16 5.68 11.18
CA VAL A 136 -5.44 4.44 11.47
C VAL A 136 -4.09 4.78 12.11
N PRO A 137 -3.79 4.34 13.34
CA PRO A 137 -2.50 4.62 13.97
C PRO A 137 -1.31 4.09 13.14
N LEU A 138 -0.19 4.82 13.13
CA LEU A 138 1.02 4.43 12.38
C LEU A 138 1.48 3.01 12.70
N VAL A 139 1.47 2.60 13.97
CA VAL A 139 1.83 1.23 14.40
C VAL A 139 1.00 0.14 13.71
N GLN A 140 -0.25 0.43 13.35
CA GLN A 140 -1.12 -0.51 12.63
C GLN A 140 -0.84 -0.50 11.13
N MET A 141 -0.50 0.67 10.57
CA MET A 141 0.00 0.75 9.20
C MET A 141 1.31 -0.02 9.04
N ASP A 142 2.26 0.13 9.97
CA ASP A 142 3.52 -0.62 10.01
C ASP A 142 3.28 -2.14 10.06
N ALA A 143 2.36 -2.56 10.94
CA ALA A 143 1.99 -3.97 11.08
C ALA A 143 1.39 -4.55 9.80
N LEU A 144 0.49 -3.80 9.15
CA LEU A 144 -0.09 -4.20 7.86
C LEU A 144 0.97 -4.26 6.77
N MET A 145 1.83 -3.24 6.66
CA MET A 145 2.89 -3.20 5.64
C MET A 145 3.91 -4.32 5.83
N THR A 146 4.20 -4.71 7.08
CA THR A 146 5.02 -5.90 7.39
C THR A 146 4.36 -7.17 6.85
N PHE A 147 3.06 -7.37 7.12
CA PHE A 147 2.32 -8.53 6.61
C PHE A 147 2.27 -8.57 5.09
N VAL A 148 1.99 -7.44 4.43
CA VAL A 148 1.94 -7.33 2.97
C VAL A 148 3.30 -7.64 2.34
N SER A 149 4.39 -7.15 2.93
CA SER A 149 5.76 -7.41 2.47
C SER A 149 6.08 -8.90 2.51
N ASP A 150 5.81 -9.57 3.64
CA ASP A 150 6.05 -11.01 3.80
C ASP A 150 5.19 -11.84 2.82
N ALA A 151 3.90 -11.54 2.71
CA ALA A 151 3.00 -12.23 1.80
C ALA A 151 3.43 -12.09 0.33
N LEU A 152 3.95 -10.92 -0.06
CA LEU A 152 4.45 -10.69 -1.40
C LEU A 152 5.76 -11.45 -1.66
N ILE A 153 6.68 -11.49 -0.69
CA ILE A 153 7.90 -12.30 -0.76
C ILE A 153 7.55 -13.78 -0.94
N ALA A 154 6.66 -14.31 -0.10
CA ALA A 154 6.21 -15.69 -0.19
C ALA A 154 5.56 -16.00 -1.55
N THR A 155 4.75 -15.07 -2.06
CA THR A 155 4.12 -15.18 -3.37
C THR A 155 5.16 -15.26 -4.48
N ILE A 156 6.14 -14.35 -4.51
CA ILE A 156 7.17 -14.30 -5.55
C ILE A 156 8.05 -15.56 -5.52
N CYS A 157 8.47 -16.02 -4.34
CA CYS A 157 9.22 -17.28 -4.20
C CYS A 157 8.41 -18.50 -4.67
N GLY A 158 7.07 -18.43 -4.61
CA GLY A 158 6.18 -19.48 -5.11
C GLY A 158 5.97 -19.49 -6.63
N LEU A 159 6.39 -18.43 -7.34
CA LEU A 159 6.20 -18.32 -8.79
C LEU A 159 7.16 -19.20 -9.62
N ASN A 160 8.19 -19.78 -8.99
CA ASN A 160 9.23 -20.59 -9.65
C ASN A 160 9.90 -19.85 -10.83
N LEU A 161 10.19 -18.57 -10.64
CA LEU A 161 10.88 -17.73 -11.62
C LEU A 161 12.36 -18.19 -11.78
N PRO A 162 13.01 -17.89 -12.93
CA PRO A 162 14.46 -17.99 -13.02
C PRO A 162 15.10 -17.20 -11.87
N ARG A 163 16.13 -17.76 -11.24
CA ARG A 163 16.69 -17.21 -10.00
C ARG A 163 17.07 -15.73 -10.10
N GLU A 164 17.64 -15.31 -11.23
CA GLU A 164 17.98 -13.90 -11.47
C GLU A 164 16.75 -13.00 -11.51
N THR A 165 15.68 -13.44 -12.20
CA THR A 165 14.39 -12.73 -12.24
C THR A 165 13.73 -12.68 -10.88
N GLU A 166 13.68 -13.79 -10.15
CA GLU A 166 13.14 -13.86 -8.79
C GLU A 166 13.82 -12.85 -7.86
N VAL A 167 15.16 -12.84 -7.84
CA VAL A 167 15.95 -11.93 -7.00
C VAL A 167 15.74 -10.47 -7.43
N ALA A 168 15.69 -10.18 -8.73
CA ALA A 168 15.41 -8.83 -9.23
C ALA A 168 14.01 -8.36 -8.80
N THR A 169 12.99 -9.19 -8.97
CA THR A 169 11.60 -8.90 -8.57
C THR A 169 11.49 -8.69 -7.05
N LEU A 170 12.09 -9.56 -6.23
CA LEU A 170 12.11 -9.41 -4.77
C LEU A 170 12.75 -8.10 -4.33
N ARG A 171 13.90 -7.74 -4.92
CA ARG A 171 14.60 -6.48 -4.59
C ARG A 171 13.79 -5.26 -5.02
N ALA A 172 13.19 -5.30 -6.20
CA ALA A 172 12.37 -4.22 -6.72
C ALA A 172 11.16 -3.93 -5.83
N PHE A 173 10.41 -4.97 -5.44
CA PHE A 173 9.28 -4.82 -4.52
C PHE A 173 9.70 -4.41 -3.12
N ASN A 174 10.82 -4.91 -2.59
CA ASN A 174 11.33 -4.46 -1.30
C ASN A 174 11.60 -2.95 -1.30
N LYS A 175 12.29 -2.42 -2.32
CA LYS A 175 12.53 -0.98 -2.45
C LYS A 175 11.21 -0.21 -2.56
N LEU A 176 10.30 -0.67 -3.41
CA LEU A 176 8.98 -0.04 -3.59
C LEU A 176 8.20 0.05 -2.26
N LEU A 177 8.14 -1.03 -1.49
CA LEU A 177 7.41 -1.06 -0.23
C LEU A 177 8.04 -0.15 0.83
N TRP A 178 9.37 -0.03 0.87
CA TRP A 178 10.05 0.95 1.73
C TRP A 178 9.76 2.39 1.33
N ILE A 179 9.78 2.69 0.03
CA ILE A 179 9.40 4.02 -0.48
C ILE A 179 7.94 4.33 -0.14
N GLN A 180 7.04 3.35 -0.33
CA GLN A 180 5.64 3.48 0.04
C GLN A 180 5.48 3.73 1.55
N MET A 181 6.24 3.03 2.39
CA MET A 181 6.19 3.19 3.84
C MET A 181 6.65 4.58 4.29
N ASP A 182 7.65 5.16 3.62
CA ASP A 182 8.06 6.55 3.86
C ASP A 182 6.93 7.53 3.49
N LEU A 183 6.33 7.37 2.29
CA LEU A 183 5.20 8.19 1.84
C LEU A 183 3.96 8.05 2.76
N ILE A 184 3.76 6.89 3.37
CA ILE A 184 2.74 6.71 4.42
C ILE A 184 3.13 7.48 5.67
N SER A 185 4.32 7.20 6.20
CA SER A 185 4.81 7.70 7.50
C SER A 185 4.87 9.22 7.57
N ARG A 186 5.19 9.90 6.45
CA ARG A 186 5.27 11.36 6.40
C ARG A 186 3.97 12.09 6.75
N HIS A 187 2.81 11.43 6.66
CA HIS A 187 1.53 12.00 7.08
C HIS A 187 1.22 11.80 8.57
N TYR A 188 2.07 11.07 9.30
CA TYR A 188 1.93 10.81 10.74
C TYR A 188 2.86 11.63 11.59
N VAL A 189 3.87 12.27 10.98
CA VAL A 189 4.84 13.12 11.66
C VAL A 189 4.36 14.57 11.52
N PRO A 190 4.30 15.35 12.61
CA PRO A 190 4.05 16.78 12.53
C PRO A 190 5.11 17.45 11.64
N SER A 191 4.67 18.28 10.70
CA SER A 191 5.55 19.13 9.89
C SER A 191 6.27 20.18 10.74
#